data_AF-A0A0S3UBL0-F1
#
_entry.id   AF-A0A0S3UBL0-F1
#
_cell.length_a   1.000
_cell.length_b   1.000
_cell.length_c   1.000
_cell.angle_alpha   90.00
_cell.angle_beta   90.00
_cell.angle_gamma   90.00
#
_symmetry.space_group_name_H-M   'P 1'
#
loop_
_entity.id
_entity.type
_entity.pdbx_description
1 polymer ?
#
loop_
_entity_poly.entity_id
_entity_poly.type
_entity_poly.pdbx_seq_one_letter_code
_entity_poly.pdbx_strand_id
1 'polypeptide(L)' 'MTAKEKIINELAEMPDDLADEILRFLLSVKARQTQSTELDRPTQKRKAGVMKGTFVLPLTDDFDEPLEDFKEYME' A
#
# COMPACT_ATOMS: atom_id res chain seq x y z
N MET A 1 -32.89 -5.03 23.46
CA MET A 1 -31.80 -6.01 23.37
C MET A 1 -30.84 -5.56 22.28
N THR A 2 -29.78 -4.87 22.64
CA THR A 2 -28.72 -4.52 21.68
C THR A 2 -27.97 -5.79 21.26
N ALA A 3 -27.39 -5.80 20.06
CA ALA A 3 -26.64 -6.98 19.59
C ALA A 3 -25.47 -7.35 20.53
N LYS A 4 -24.88 -6.35 21.18
CA LYS A 4 -23.82 -6.53 22.18
C LYS A 4 -24.31 -7.30 23.42
N GLU A 5 -25.51 -7.00 23.92
CA GLU A 5 -26.09 -7.69 25.09
C GLU A 5 -26.35 -9.17 24.80
N LYS A 6 -26.82 -9.50 23.59
CA LYS A 6 -27.05 -10.90 23.19
C LYS A 6 -25.76 -11.71 23.14
N ILE A 7 -24.68 -11.11 22.62
CA ILE A 7 -23.37 -11.77 22.55
C ILE A 7 -22.82 -12.06 23.95
N ILE A 8 -22.97 -11.13 24.90
CA ILE A 8 -22.49 -11.33 26.28
C ILE A 8 -23.22 -12.47 26.97
N ASN A 9 -24.54 -12.56 26.80
CA ASN A 9 -25.33 -13.64 27.39
C ASN A 9 -25.00 -15.01 26.77
N GLU A 10 -24.80 -15.07 25.45
CA GLU A 10 -24.44 -16.31 24.76
C GLU A 10 -23.03 -16.79 25.12
N LEU A 11 -22.09 -15.86 25.32
CA LEU A 11 -20.72 -16.18 25.76
C LEU A 11 -20.67 -16.79 27.17
N ALA A 12 -21.64 -16.49 28.04
CA ALA A 12 -21.66 -17.02 29.40
C ALA A 12 -22.07 -18.51 29.46
N GLU A 13 -22.80 -18.99 28.45
CA GLU A 13 -23.30 -20.37 28.35
C GLU A 13 -22.39 -21.28 27.48
N MET A 14 -21.28 -20.73 26.96
CA MET A 14 -20.50 -21.35 25.90
C MET A 14 -19.23 -22.04 26.42
N PRO A 15 -18.79 -23.17 25.81
CA PRO A 15 -17.50 -23.78 26.08
C PRO A 15 -16.31 -22.92 25.62
N ASP A 16 -15.18 -23.01 26.34
CA ASP A 16 -13.98 -22.20 26.10
C ASP A 16 -13.43 -22.30 24.66
N ASP A 17 -13.55 -23.48 24.03
CA ASP A 17 -13.06 -23.73 22.66
C ASP A 17 -13.71 -22.80 21.61
N LEU A 18 -15.00 -22.47 21.78
CA LEU A 18 -15.72 -21.62 20.84
C LEU A 18 -15.48 -20.13 21.12
N ALA A 19 -15.17 -19.78 22.36
CA ALA A 19 -14.77 -18.42 22.73
C ALA A 19 -13.45 -18.02 22.05
N ASP A 20 -12.50 -18.96 21.91
CA ASP A 20 -11.25 -18.75 21.21
C ASP A 20 -11.44 -18.46 19.71
N GLU A 21 -12.37 -19.15 19.05
CA GLU A 21 -12.69 -18.92 17.63
C GLU A 21 -13.29 -17.52 17.43
N ILE A 22 -14.21 -17.11 18.30
CA ILE A 22 -14.81 -15.76 18.26
C ILE A 22 -13.75 -14.69 18.52
N LEU A 23 -12.82 -14.93 19.45
CA LEU A 23 -11.71 -14.02 19.73
C LEU A 23 -10.80 -13.86 18.51
N ARG A 24 -10.45 -14.96 17.84
CA ARG A 24 -9.68 -14.92 16.57
C ARG A 24 -10.43 -14.13 15.50
N PHE A 25 -11.72 -14.36 15.35
CA PHE A 25 -12.55 -13.61 14.41
C PHE A 25 -12.52 -12.10 14.70
N LEU A 26 -12.73 -11.70 15.96
CA LEU A 26 -12.68 -10.30 16.39
C LEU A 26 -11.32 -9.66 16.12
N LEU A 27 -10.22 -10.37 16.40
CA LEU A 27 -8.87 -9.91 16.08
C LEU A 27 -8.68 -9.70 14.58
N SER A 28 -9.18 -10.62 13.76
CA SER A 28 -9.10 -10.50 12.30
C SER A 28 -9.88 -9.31 11.75
N VAL A 29 -11.05 -9.00 12.30
CA VAL A 29 -11.87 -7.84 11.90
C VAL A 29 -11.17 -6.54 12.29
N LYS A 30 -10.59 -6.45 13.49
CA LYS A 30 -9.79 -5.29 13.92
C LYS A 30 -8.58 -5.06 13.02
N ALA A 31 -7.84 -6.12 12.69
CA ALA A 31 -6.68 -6.04 11.80
C ALA A 31 -7.05 -5.56 10.39
N ARG A 32 -8.21 -5.98 9.86
CA ARG A 32 -8.72 -5.48 8.58
C ARG A 32 -9.07 -4.00 8.63
N GLN A 33 -9.73 -3.54 9.70
CA GLN A 33 -10.03 -2.10 9.88
C GLN A 33 -8.77 -1.25 9.94
N THR A 34 -7.72 -1.70 10.64
CA THR A 34 -6.45 -0.97 10.69
C THR A 34 -5.76 -0.91 9.33
N GLN A 35 -5.77 -2.01 8.56
CA GLN A 35 -5.21 -2.02 7.21
C GLN A 35 -5.97 -1.12 6.23
N SER A 36 -7.30 -1.10 6.28
CA SER A 36 -8.10 -0.16 5.47
C SER A 36 -7.81 1.29 5.83
N THR A 37 -7.56 1.59 7.12
CA THR A 37 -7.20 2.94 7.58
C THR A 37 -5.79 3.36 7.13
N GLU A 38 -4.88 2.41 6.90
CA GLU A 38 -3.54 2.70 6.37
C GLU A 38 -3.52 2.96 4.86
N LEU A 39 -4.40 2.29 4.10
CA LEU A 39 -4.55 2.50 2.65
C LEU A 39 -5.20 3.84 2.30
N ASP A 40 -6.01 4.40 3.20
CA ASP A 40 -6.65 5.72 3.05
C ASP A 40 -5.77 6.90 3.52
N ARG A 41 -4.56 6.63 4.00
CA ARG A 41 -3.60 7.72 4.25
C ARG A 41 -3.23 8.30 2.89
N PRO A 42 -3.27 9.63 2.69
CA PRO A 42 -2.86 10.24 1.44
C PRO A 42 -1.39 9.90 1.19
N THR A 43 -1.14 8.87 0.38
CA THR A 43 0.21 8.52 -0.04
C THR A 43 0.71 9.69 -0.85
N GLN A 44 1.71 10.40 -0.34
CA GLN A 44 2.33 11.51 -1.04
C GLN A 44 2.81 10.98 -2.40
N LYS A 45 2.13 11.37 -3.48
CA LYS A 45 2.51 10.96 -4.84
C LYS A 45 3.96 11.37 -5.05
N ARG A 46 4.80 10.42 -5.46
CA ARG A 46 6.19 10.73 -5.82
C ARG A 46 6.15 11.79 -6.91
N LYS A 47 6.72 12.96 -6.63
CA LYS A 47 6.82 14.02 -7.64
C LYS A 47 7.88 13.57 -8.66
N ALA A 48 7.49 13.44 -9.92
CA ALA A 48 8.47 13.20 -10.99
C ALA A 48 9.42 14.40 -11.08
N GLY A 49 10.70 14.16 -11.36
CA GLY A 49 11.68 15.24 -11.56
C GLY A 49 12.15 15.96 -10.30
N VAL A 50 12.00 15.38 -9.10
CA VAL A 50 12.52 15.94 -7.83
C VAL A 50 14.02 16.25 -7.83
N MET A 51 14.77 15.58 -8.69
CA MET A 51 16.23 15.74 -8.84
C MET A 51 16.60 16.31 -10.22
N LYS A 52 15.65 16.91 -10.94
CA LYS A 52 15.93 17.55 -12.23
C LYS A 52 16.92 18.71 -12.01
N GLY A 53 18.08 18.65 -12.67
CA GLY A 53 19.13 19.65 -12.55
C GLY A 53 20.06 19.49 -11.33
N THR A 54 19.89 18.44 -10.52
CA THR A 54 20.80 18.16 -9.39
C THR A 54 22.13 17.56 -9.86
N PHE A 55 22.12 16.84 -10.97
CA PHE A 55 23.31 16.25 -11.58
C PHE A 55 23.60 16.97 -12.88
N VAL A 56 24.77 17.62 -12.95
CA VAL A 56 25.36 18.07 -14.22
C VAL A 56 26.37 17.01 -14.60
N LEU A 57 26.00 16.18 -15.57
CA LEU A 57 26.94 15.23 -16.16
C LEU A 57 27.90 16.03 -17.05
N PRO A 58 29.22 15.76 -17.00
CA PRO A 58 30.18 16.31 -17.96
C PRO A 58 29.97 15.62 -19.31
N LEU A 59 28.82 15.89 -19.94
CA LEU A 59 28.51 15.44 -21.28
C LEU A 59 29.18 16.36 -22.27
N THR A 60 29.55 15.80 -23.41
CA THR A 60 29.99 16.55 -24.57
C THR A 60 28.79 17.31 -25.16
N ASP A 61 29.06 18.46 -25.81
CA ASP A 61 28.00 19.32 -26.36
C ASP A 61 27.15 18.63 -27.45
N ASP A 62 27.65 17.52 -28.00
CA ASP A 62 27.05 16.67 -29.04
C ASP A 62 26.24 15.48 -28.48
N PHE A 63 26.05 15.36 -27.16
CA PHE A 63 25.36 14.20 -26.58
C PHE A 63 23.93 13.99 -27.10
N ASP A 64 23.22 15.09 -27.36
CA ASP A 64 21.85 15.06 -27.88
C ASP A 64 21.80 14.94 -29.43
N GLU A 65 22.96 14.90 -30.11
CA GLU A 65 23.00 14.73 -31.55
C GLU A 65 22.63 13.31 -31.98
N PRO A 66 21.87 13.14 -33.09
CA PRO A 66 21.53 11.83 -33.59
C PRO A 66 22.79 11.09 -34.05
N LEU A 67 22.98 9.88 -33.51
CA LEU A 67 24.08 9.01 -33.93
C LEU A 67 23.92 8.62 -35.40
N GLU A 68 24.91 8.94 -36.22
CA GLU A 68 24.87 8.67 -37.66
C GLU A 68 24.73 7.17 -37.98
N ASP A 69 25.38 6.34 -37.17
CA ASP A 69 25.35 4.88 -37.26
C ASP A 69 23.94 4.28 -37.12
N PHE A 70 22.99 5.04 -36.55
CA PHE A 70 21.61 4.59 -36.36
C PHE A 70 20.68 5.00 -37.52
N LYS A 71 21.15 5.82 -38.47
CA LYS A 71 20.34 6.24 -39.64
C LYS A 71 20.01 5.06 -40.55
N GLU A 72 20.95 4.12 -40.73
CA GLU A 72 20.77 2.90 -41.53
C GLU A 72 19.68 1.97 -40.97
N TYR A 73 19.38 2.06 -39.68
CA TYR A 73 18.38 1.22 -39.00
C TYR A 73 16.97 1.85 -38.93
N MET A 74 16.81 3.11 -39.37
CA MET A 74 15.56 3.85 -39.35
C MET A 74 14.83 3.86 -40.71
N GLU A 75 15.36 3.14 -41.70
CA GLU A 75 14.72 2.87 -43.00
C GLU A 75 13.74 1.67 -42.96
#